data_AF-A0A7J5DGM2-F1
#
_entry.id   AF-A0A7J5DGM2-F1
#
_cell.length_a   1.000
_cell.length_b   1.000
_cell.length_c   1.000
_cell.angle_alpha   90.00
_cell.angle_beta   90.00
_cell.angle_gamma   90.00
#
_symmetry.space_group_name_H-M   'P 1'
#
loop_
_entity.id
_entity.type
_entity.pdbx_description
1 polymer ?
#
loop_
_entity_poly.entity_id
_entity_poly.type
_entity_poly.pdbx_seq_one_letter_code
_entity_poly.pdbx_strand_id
1 'polypeptide(L)'
;MGFGFRVGVPGMSVRVSTRGVRTSVGPRAARLSVGTGGARVSSGLGPFYASSSLGGGRRQSGTRRTAQPRTIAPSAAQLDRARRQAERAQQEAERDAAIAELRELRRQMTSVHLQSFPIACLPEIPVPPVLGLPWALAEARAFHLQGVGWLARAERAAAKQRAEQDASPYLDAETARLQEVQGQLADEAQQWWQALVSNDEATVCEAVNTAFSDNPAAGCAVGVEGSVLSVVMRHQDLDAMPTQTPGMTPSGRPTLKNLTKRDKILWWLTSMGSNIIATLKEGFATAPGITAIDLAVLTRLPDTQRLGFVAYGRWTRTAIESTPWREPEDALRFLDIGQDVACSVTTTASGNFSSTIKPLSTTRVPGLQDLLDHAQDEPDSSGATLADLDITLGANTQPGDSSPLTDPYRIRPFAEWKHQEPTAAPPLLPAPSTAPVTLIPGQALVLPEDDWQGLNVAFSFAGADADLTLFLTADDGRVANDDDFVFYNQPSGADGAARLLGKQPEGPHTVERATIRLSALPDRVRRVTIAINMDVEAGLTCAALTHAALHLNGSTGTAWTFQPPSDASIRAMVIAELYRHTTNHQPTWKLRAIGQGWADGLDGLARAHGVDIG
;
A
#
# COMPACT_ATOMS: atom_id res chain seq x y z
N MET A 1 -0.40 15.37 2.25
CA MET A 1 -1.58 14.88 3.00
C MET A 1 -1.89 13.51 2.46
N GLY A 2 -1.37 12.47 3.10
CA GLY A 2 -1.55 11.08 2.67
C GLY A 2 -2.76 10.48 3.38
N PHE A 3 -3.76 10.05 2.62
CA PHE A 3 -4.89 9.27 3.11
C PHE A 3 -4.53 7.80 2.97
N GLY A 4 -4.29 7.12 4.08
CA GLY A 4 -4.08 5.67 4.13
C GLY A 4 -5.21 5.00 4.90
N PHE A 5 -5.99 4.17 4.24
CA PHE A 5 -6.94 3.27 4.93
C PHE A 5 -6.24 1.93 5.23
N ARG A 6 -6.52 1.37 6.40
CA ARG A 6 -6.16 -0.02 6.73
C ARG A 6 -7.35 -0.92 6.46
N VAL A 7 -7.17 -1.85 5.55
CA VAL A 7 -8.13 -2.91 5.25
C VAL A 7 -8.05 -3.98 6.32
N GLY A 8 -9.19 -4.38 6.87
CA GLY A 8 -9.25 -5.58 7.69
C GLY A 8 -10.67 -5.95 8.08
N VAL A 9 -11.04 -7.21 7.88
CA VAL A 9 -12.20 -7.84 8.56
C VAL A 9 -11.99 -9.36 8.64
N PRO A 10 -12.65 -10.12 9.55
CA PRO A 10 -13.04 -9.86 10.95
C PRO A 10 -12.36 -10.83 11.95
N GLY A 11 -11.91 -10.26 13.08
CA GLY A 11 -11.46 -10.93 14.31
C GLY A 11 -10.98 -9.92 15.37
N MET A 12 -11.52 -8.69 15.37
CA MET A 12 -10.78 -7.47 15.69
C MET A 12 -11.07 -6.86 17.08
N SER A 13 -10.06 -6.24 17.72
CA SER A 13 -10.04 -4.77 17.99
C SER A 13 -8.69 -4.33 18.60
N VAL A 14 -8.28 -3.10 18.25
CA VAL A 14 -6.96 -2.48 18.53
C VAL A 14 -7.14 -1.26 19.44
N ARG A 15 -6.23 -1.00 20.39
CA ARG A 15 -5.65 0.35 20.57
C ARG A 15 -4.38 0.38 21.41
N VAL A 16 -3.42 1.17 20.93
CA VAL A 16 -2.13 1.47 21.53
C VAL A 16 -2.22 2.72 22.43
N SER A 17 -1.73 2.62 23.67
CA SER A 17 -1.09 3.73 24.41
C SER A 17 -0.25 3.16 25.56
N THR A 18 0.72 3.94 26.04
CA THR A 18 1.74 3.56 27.04
C THR A 18 1.20 3.30 28.46
N ARG A 19 -0.11 3.19 28.71
CA ARG A 19 -0.61 2.71 30.03
C ARG A 19 -1.76 1.66 30.00
N GLY A 20 -2.16 1.09 28.86
CA GLY A 20 -3.20 0.03 28.77
C GLY A 20 -4.65 0.51 29.04
N VAL A 21 -5.73 -0.20 28.65
CA VAL A 21 -6.11 -1.60 28.94
C VAL A 21 -6.42 -2.49 27.70
N ARG A 22 -6.17 -3.79 27.92
CA ARG A 22 -6.16 -5.04 27.12
C ARG A 22 -7.45 -5.47 26.39
N THR A 23 -7.27 -6.38 25.41
CA THR A 23 -7.93 -7.71 25.29
C THR A 23 -6.95 -8.80 24.75
N SER A 24 -7.18 -10.09 25.07
CA SER A 24 -6.38 -11.28 24.72
C SER A 24 -7.17 -12.26 23.82
N VAL A 25 -6.55 -13.17 23.03
CA VAL A 25 -6.33 -14.63 23.32
C VAL A 25 -5.29 -15.25 22.34
N GLY A 26 -4.43 -16.15 22.83
CA GLY A 26 -3.68 -17.15 22.03
C GLY A 26 -3.78 -18.56 22.66
N PRO A 27 -3.22 -19.64 22.09
CA PRO A 27 -2.90 -20.84 22.85
C PRO A 27 -1.50 -20.75 23.51
N ARG A 28 -1.43 -21.38 24.68
CA ARG A 28 -0.36 -21.42 25.70
C ARG A 28 1.02 -21.88 25.19
N ALA A 29 2.10 -21.28 25.71
CA ALA A 29 2.96 -21.89 26.75
C ALA A 29 4.23 -21.05 27.07
N ALA A 30 4.43 -20.82 28.37
CA ALA A 30 5.70 -20.62 29.10
C ALA A 30 6.65 -19.45 28.74
N ARG A 31 6.71 -18.45 29.65
CA ARG A 31 7.90 -17.59 29.85
C ARG A 31 8.65 -18.07 31.09
N LEU A 32 9.98 -18.21 30.98
CA LEU A 32 10.91 -18.37 32.10
C LEU A 32 11.54 -17.00 32.40
N SER A 33 11.51 -16.56 33.66
CA SER A 33 12.26 -15.39 34.13
C SER A 33 13.35 -15.85 35.08
N VAL A 34 14.59 -15.48 34.80
CA VAL A 34 15.76 -15.73 35.65
C VAL A 34 16.00 -14.50 36.52
N GLY A 35 15.89 -14.67 37.83
CA GLY A 35 16.28 -13.70 38.86
C GLY A 35 17.06 -14.41 39.96
N THR A 36 17.87 -13.64 40.68
CA THR A 36 19.01 -14.05 41.54
C THR A 36 18.69 -14.87 42.80
N GLY A 37 17.61 -15.65 42.79
CA GLY A 37 17.19 -16.48 43.92
C GLY A 37 16.55 -17.81 43.48
N GLY A 38 17.25 -18.61 42.67
CA GLY A 38 16.91 -20.02 42.40
C GLY A 38 15.68 -20.27 41.52
N ALA A 39 15.76 -21.27 40.65
CA ALA A 39 14.68 -21.67 39.75
C ALA A 39 13.48 -22.29 40.50
N ARG A 40 12.25 -21.86 40.18
CA ARG A 40 10.99 -22.52 40.55
C ARG A 40 10.12 -22.73 39.31
N VAL A 41 9.53 -23.93 39.20
CA VAL A 41 8.54 -24.29 38.18
C VAL A 41 7.19 -24.44 38.87
N SER A 42 6.13 -23.79 38.37
CA SER A 42 4.75 -24.11 38.72
C SER A 42 3.88 -24.15 37.47
N SER A 43 3.22 -25.28 37.27
CA SER A 43 2.18 -25.51 36.26
C SER A 43 0.82 -25.54 36.97
N GLY A 44 -0.15 -24.75 36.50
CA GLY A 44 -1.53 -24.83 37.00
C GLY A 44 -2.52 -24.01 36.17
N LEU A 45 -3.53 -24.68 35.61
CA LEU A 45 -4.74 -24.11 35.02
C LEU A 45 -5.81 -23.88 36.09
N GLY A 46 -6.52 -22.74 36.06
CA GLY A 46 -7.86 -22.60 36.67
C GLY A 46 -7.91 -22.31 38.18
N PRO A 47 -9.11 -22.06 38.74
CA PRO A 47 -9.32 -21.18 39.91
C PRO A 47 -9.09 -21.81 41.29
N PHE A 48 -8.40 -22.96 41.38
CA PHE A 48 -8.00 -23.54 42.67
C PHE A 48 -6.48 -23.62 42.74
N TYR A 49 -5.88 -22.88 43.68
CA TYR A 49 -4.47 -23.05 44.04
C TYR A 49 -4.36 -23.93 45.29
N ALA A 50 -3.59 -25.01 45.19
CA ALA A 50 -3.06 -25.70 46.35
C ALA A 50 -1.58 -25.30 46.47
N SER A 51 -1.28 -24.38 47.39
CA SER A 51 0.08 -24.07 47.78
C SER A 51 0.48 -24.98 48.94
N SER A 52 1.51 -25.81 48.78
CA SER A 52 2.24 -26.35 49.93
C SER A 52 3.59 -25.66 50.01
N SER A 53 3.80 -24.93 51.11
CA SER A 53 5.11 -24.42 51.49
C SER A 53 5.89 -25.56 52.16
N LEU A 54 6.97 -26.02 51.52
CA LEU A 54 8.09 -26.61 52.25
C LEU A 54 8.82 -25.46 52.95
N GLY A 55 8.41 -25.21 54.20
CA GLY A 55 8.91 -24.08 54.99
C GLY A 55 8.20 -23.92 56.33
N GLY A 56 8.38 -24.89 57.22
CA GLY A 56 8.45 -24.68 58.67
C GLY A 56 7.37 -23.85 59.37
N GLY A 57 6.11 -24.25 59.27
CA GLY A 57 5.05 -23.79 60.18
C GLY A 57 5.02 -24.63 61.47
N ARG A 58 5.49 -24.07 62.58
CA ARG A 58 5.44 -24.68 63.92
C ARG A 58 3.98 -24.74 64.40
N ARG A 59 3.33 -25.91 64.35
CA ARG A 59 2.13 -26.23 65.14
C ARG A 59 2.25 -27.64 65.72
N GLN A 60 2.22 -27.71 67.04
CA GLN A 60 2.21 -28.93 67.84
C GLN A 60 0.81 -29.56 67.81
N SER A 61 0.71 -30.84 67.47
CA SER A 61 -0.20 -31.78 68.15
C SER A 61 0.06 -33.23 67.73
N GLY A 62 0.35 -34.08 68.70
CA GLY A 62 -0.29 -35.40 68.80
C GLY A 62 0.17 -36.53 67.88
N THR A 63 1.33 -37.11 68.22
CA THR A 63 1.55 -38.57 68.32
C THR A 63 0.74 -39.51 67.40
N ARG A 64 1.42 -40.06 66.39
CA ARG A 64 1.38 -41.50 66.11
C ARG A 64 2.70 -41.95 65.47
N ARG A 65 3.50 -42.65 66.27
CA ARG A 65 4.77 -43.29 65.87
C ARG A 65 4.46 -44.39 64.85
N THR A 66 4.65 -44.10 63.58
CA THR A 66 5.09 -45.10 62.60
C THR A 66 6.58 -44.88 62.39
N ALA A 67 7.35 -45.96 62.45
CA ALA A 67 8.81 -45.91 62.44
C ALA A 67 9.31 -45.24 61.15
N GLN A 68 9.76 -43.99 61.25
CA GLN A 68 10.53 -43.37 60.18
C GLN A 68 11.84 -44.16 60.01
N PRO A 69 12.17 -44.66 58.82
CA PRO A 69 13.52 -45.15 58.57
C PRO A 69 14.48 -43.98 58.84
N ARG A 70 15.53 -44.24 59.63
CA ARG A 70 16.63 -43.28 59.84
C ARG A 70 17.23 -43.01 58.46
N THR A 71 16.86 -41.91 57.82
CA THR A 71 17.57 -41.39 56.65
C THR A 71 18.94 -40.95 57.15
N ILE A 72 19.93 -41.83 57.01
CA ILE A 72 21.34 -41.50 57.21
C ILE A 72 21.61 -40.33 56.27
N ALA A 73 22.06 -39.19 56.83
CA ALA A 73 22.45 -38.05 56.02
C ALA A 73 23.52 -38.50 55.01
N PRO A 74 23.41 -38.12 53.72
CA PRO A 74 24.33 -38.60 52.70
C PRO A 74 25.77 -38.25 53.09
N SER A 75 26.68 -39.19 52.90
CA SER A 75 28.11 -38.95 53.16
C SER A 75 28.65 -37.87 52.22
N ALA A 76 29.74 -37.20 52.59
CA ALA A 76 30.38 -36.19 51.75
C ALA A 76 30.66 -36.72 50.32
N ALA A 77 31.08 -37.99 50.20
CA ALA A 77 31.31 -38.66 48.91
C ALA A 77 30.03 -38.94 48.11
N GLN A 78 28.86 -39.08 48.75
CA GLN A 78 27.57 -39.18 48.07
C GLN A 78 27.12 -37.80 47.56
N LEU A 79 27.33 -36.73 48.34
CA LEU A 79 27.05 -35.36 47.94
C LEU A 79 27.92 -34.91 46.75
N ASP A 80 29.21 -35.23 46.74
CA ASP A 80 30.12 -34.87 45.63
C ASP A 80 29.85 -35.65 44.34
N ARG A 81 29.31 -36.87 44.44
CA ARG A 81 28.83 -37.62 43.27
C ARG A 81 27.54 -37.02 42.71
N ALA A 82 26.60 -36.66 43.58
CA ALA A 82 25.37 -35.98 43.19
C ALA A 82 25.65 -34.63 42.53
N ARG A 83 26.60 -33.84 43.06
CA ARG A 83 27.05 -32.58 42.45
C ARG A 83 27.61 -32.76 41.04
N ARG A 84 28.59 -33.67 40.87
CA ARG A 84 29.16 -33.96 39.53
C ARG A 84 28.12 -34.51 38.55
N GLN A 85 27.14 -35.27 39.02
CA GLN A 85 26.04 -35.74 38.19
C GLN A 85 25.11 -34.59 37.77
N ALA A 86 24.79 -33.68 38.69
CA ALA A 86 24.00 -32.49 38.40
C ALA A 86 24.73 -31.55 37.42
N GLU A 87 26.03 -31.32 37.58
CA GLU A 87 26.85 -30.52 36.66
C GLU A 87 26.86 -31.13 35.25
N ARG A 88 27.05 -32.45 35.13
CA ARG A 88 26.99 -33.14 33.82
C ARG A 88 25.60 -33.03 33.19
N ALA A 89 24.54 -33.23 33.97
CA ALA A 89 23.17 -33.10 33.49
C ALA A 89 22.87 -31.66 33.03
N GLN A 90 23.40 -30.65 33.72
CA GLN A 90 23.27 -29.26 33.32
C GLN A 90 24.02 -28.99 32.01
N GLN A 91 25.26 -29.45 31.87
CA GLN A 91 26.03 -29.31 30.62
C GLN A 91 25.35 -30.01 29.44
N GLU A 92 24.77 -31.20 29.66
CA GLU A 92 23.99 -31.91 28.65
C GLU A 92 22.74 -31.12 28.25
N ALA A 93 22.01 -30.57 29.23
CA ALA A 93 20.83 -29.75 28.97
C ALA A 93 21.16 -28.45 28.23
N GLU A 94 22.25 -27.76 28.60
CA GLU A 94 22.73 -26.55 27.91
C GLU A 94 23.12 -26.84 26.46
N ARG A 95 23.83 -27.94 26.21
CA ARG A 95 24.18 -28.38 24.86
C ARG A 95 22.95 -28.70 24.03
N ASP A 96 22.02 -29.46 24.60
CA ASP A 96 20.81 -29.87 23.90
C ASP A 96 19.91 -28.65 23.58
N ALA A 97 19.87 -27.66 24.47
CA ALA A 97 19.23 -26.36 24.23
C ALA A 97 19.90 -25.58 23.09
N ALA A 98 21.23 -25.47 23.07
CA ALA A 98 21.97 -24.81 21.99
C ALA A 98 21.78 -25.50 20.63
N ILE A 99 21.71 -26.84 20.62
CA ILE A 99 21.38 -27.61 19.41
C ILE A 99 19.96 -27.32 18.92
N ALA A 100 18.99 -27.24 19.83
CA ALA A 100 17.61 -26.90 19.48
C ALA A 100 17.52 -25.48 18.92
N GLU A 101 18.20 -24.52 19.54
CA GLU A 101 18.26 -23.12 19.10
C GLU A 101 18.88 -23.00 17.69
N LEU A 102 20.01 -23.67 17.41
CA LEU A 102 20.62 -23.64 16.07
C LEU A 102 19.73 -24.29 15.00
N ARG A 103 18.99 -25.35 15.34
CA ARG A 103 18.03 -25.95 14.40
C ARG A 103 16.88 -25.00 14.09
N GLU A 104 16.38 -24.33 15.12
CA GLU A 104 15.29 -23.38 14.99
C GLU A 104 15.73 -22.15 14.19
N LEU A 105 16.90 -21.59 14.49
CA LEU A 105 17.49 -20.49 13.73
C LEU A 105 17.66 -20.87 12.25
N ARG A 106 18.21 -22.06 11.97
CA ARG A 106 18.37 -22.53 10.59
C ARG A 106 17.02 -22.60 9.88
N ARG A 107 16.02 -23.21 10.53
CA ARG A 107 14.65 -23.30 10.00
C ARG A 107 14.09 -21.91 9.68
N GLN A 108 14.09 -21.00 10.65
CA GLN A 108 13.57 -19.64 10.50
C GLN A 108 14.24 -18.89 9.35
N MET A 109 15.56 -18.96 9.23
CA MET A 109 16.31 -18.25 8.19
C MET A 109 16.11 -18.82 6.79
N THR A 110 15.83 -20.13 6.65
CA THR A 110 15.75 -20.81 5.35
C THR A 110 14.32 -21.14 4.91
N SER A 111 13.29 -20.81 5.71
CA SER A 111 11.90 -21.17 5.40
C SER A 111 10.96 -19.98 5.21
N VAL A 112 11.47 -18.75 5.12
CA VAL A 112 10.66 -17.54 4.93
C VAL A 112 9.83 -17.62 3.63
N HIS A 113 10.40 -18.16 2.55
CA HIS A 113 9.70 -18.35 1.27
C HIS A 113 8.49 -19.30 1.32
N LEU A 114 8.36 -20.12 2.36
CA LEU A 114 7.21 -21.01 2.55
C LEU A 114 5.99 -20.27 3.12
N GLN A 115 6.16 -19.03 3.60
CA GLN A 115 5.06 -18.19 4.04
C GLN A 115 4.14 -17.83 2.87
N SER A 116 2.85 -17.64 3.16
CA SER A 116 1.85 -17.20 2.19
C SER A 116 1.51 -15.75 2.47
N PHE A 117 1.36 -14.96 1.42
CA PHE A 117 1.07 -13.54 1.51
C PHE A 117 -0.36 -13.29 0.99
N PRO A 118 -1.17 -12.50 1.71
CA PRO A 118 -2.53 -12.19 1.27
C PRO A 118 -2.48 -11.38 -0.02
N ILE A 119 -3.28 -11.78 -1.00
CA ILE A 119 -3.40 -11.05 -2.27
C ILE A 119 -4.16 -9.75 -1.99
N ALA A 120 -3.64 -8.64 -2.51
CA ALA A 120 -4.27 -7.34 -2.43
C ALA A 120 -5.68 -7.40 -3.04
N CYS A 121 -6.62 -6.77 -2.36
CA CYS A 121 -8.01 -6.67 -2.79
C CYS A 121 -8.48 -5.23 -2.63
N LEU A 122 -9.60 -4.91 -3.30
CA LEU A 122 -10.26 -3.63 -3.11
C LEU A 122 -10.53 -3.41 -1.61
N PRO A 123 -10.15 -2.24 -1.06
CA PRO A 123 -10.34 -1.93 0.34
C PRO A 123 -11.80 -2.00 0.76
N GLU A 124 -12.07 -2.70 1.87
CA GLU A 124 -13.42 -2.75 2.43
C GLU A 124 -13.70 -1.51 3.27
N ILE A 125 -14.70 -0.73 2.85
CA ILE A 125 -15.14 0.46 3.58
C ILE A 125 -16.09 0.04 4.70
N PRO A 126 -15.81 0.43 5.96
CA PRO A 126 -16.71 0.11 7.08
C PRO A 126 -18.09 0.72 6.84
N VAL A 127 -19.15 0.00 7.18
CA VAL A 127 -20.53 0.50 7.07
C VAL A 127 -20.78 1.53 8.18
N PRO A 128 -21.44 2.68 7.87
CA PRO A 128 -21.80 3.66 8.89
C PRO A 128 -22.76 3.08 9.94
N PRO A 129 -22.74 3.62 11.17
CA PRO A 129 -23.64 3.18 12.23
C PRO A 129 -25.10 3.47 11.86
N VAL A 130 -25.98 2.49 12.09
CA VAL A 130 -27.42 2.67 11.88
C VAL A 130 -28.00 3.43 13.07
N LEU A 131 -28.49 4.64 12.81
CA LEU A 131 -29.13 5.49 13.80
C LEU A 131 -30.65 5.25 13.80
N GLY A 132 -31.26 5.34 14.98
CA GLY A 132 -32.70 5.12 15.15
C GLY A 132 -33.41 6.32 15.74
N LEU A 133 -34.71 6.46 15.43
CA LEU A 133 -35.55 7.52 15.96
C LEU A 133 -35.55 7.61 17.51
N PRO A 134 -35.55 6.50 18.28
CA PRO A 134 -35.44 6.59 19.74
C PRO A 134 -34.17 7.27 20.24
N TRP A 135 -33.04 7.10 19.54
CA TRP A 135 -31.77 7.74 19.87
C TRP A 135 -31.82 9.24 19.55
N ALA A 136 -32.27 9.60 18.35
CA ALA A 136 -32.39 10.99 17.92
C ALA A 136 -33.34 11.79 18.85
N LEU A 137 -34.43 11.16 19.27
CA LEU A 137 -35.37 11.73 20.23
C LEU A 137 -34.76 11.93 21.62
N ALA A 138 -33.89 11.02 22.08
CA ALA A 138 -33.22 11.15 23.36
C ALA A 138 -32.26 12.36 23.36
N GLU A 139 -31.47 12.53 22.29
CA GLU A 139 -30.58 13.67 22.09
C GLU A 139 -31.35 15.00 22.02
N ALA A 140 -32.39 15.07 21.18
CA ALA A 140 -33.23 16.25 21.06
C ALA A 140 -33.91 16.63 22.40
N ARG A 141 -34.38 15.62 23.16
CA ARG A 141 -34.98 15.86 24.49
C ARG A 141 -33.95 16.35 25.50
N ALA A 142 -32.74 15.78 25.50
CA ALA A 142 -31.67 16.22 26.39
C ALA A 142 -31.35 17.71 26.16
N PHE A 143 -31.27 18.13 24.89
CA PHE A 143 -31.05 19.52 24.50
C PHE A 143 -32.20 20.44 24.91
N HIS A 144 -33.44 20.15 24.49
CA HIS A 144 -34.59 21.03 24.74
C HIS A 144 -35.00 21.12 26.21
N LEU A 145 -34.68 20.12 27.04
CA LEU A 145 -34.95 20.13 28.48
C LEU A 145 -33.80 20.75 29.30
N GLN A 146 -32.67 21.08 28.66
CA GLN A 146 -31.54 21.70 29.33
C GLN A 146 -31.95 23.06 29.90
N GLY A 147 -31.73 23.28 31.19
CA GLY A 147 -32.11 24.52 31.88
C GLY A 147 -33.60 24.67 32.23
N VAL A 148 -34.48 23.73 31.86
CA VAL A 148 -35.91 23.79 32.20
C VAL A 148 -36.17 23.17 33.58
N GLY A 149 -36.64 23.99 34.52
CA GLY A 149 -36.95 23.58 35.89
C GLY A 149 -37.95 22.41 35.97
N TRP A 150 -37.75 21.49 36.91
CA TRP A 150 -38.58 20.27 37.03
C TRP A 150 -40.06 20.55 37.36
N LEU A 151 -40.36 21.70 37.99
CA LEU A 151 -41.71 22.16 38.32
C LEU A 151 -42.43 22.88 37.16
N ALA A 152 -41.71 23.27 36.10
CA ALA A 152 -42.25 24.02 34.96
C ALA A 152 -42.98 23.08 33.96
N ARG A 153 -44.10 22.50 34.39
CA ARG A 153 -44.82 21.44 33.64
C ARG A 153 -45.19 21.83 32.22
N ALA A 154 -45.67 23.06 32.00
CA ALA A 154 -46.05 23.56 30.68
C ALA A 154 -44.84 23.74 29.75
N GLU A 155 -43.74 24.32 30.26
CA GLU A 155 -42.50 24.51 29.50
C GLU A 155 -41.84 23.18 29.13
N ARG A 156 -41.86 22.19 30.05
CA ARG A 156 -41.36 20.84 29.78
C ARG A 156 -42.20 20.10 28.74
N ALA A 157 -43.52 20.30 28.71
CA ALA A 157 -44.39 19.73 27.69
C ALA A 157 -44.07 20.33 26.31
N ALA A 158 -43.93 21.66 26.23
CA ALA A 158 -43.54 22.35 25.00
C ALA A 158 -42.13 21.93 24.53
N ALA A 159 -41.17 21.77 25.44
CA ALA A 159 -39.82 21.28 25.13
C ALA A 159 -39.81 19.86 24.55
N LYS A 160 -40.63 18.95 25.10
CA LYS A 160 -40.78 17.59 24.56
C LYS A 160 -41.40 17.58 23.17
N GLN A 161 -42.41 18.42 22.93
CA GLN A 161 -43.06 18.53 21.63
C GLN A 161 -42.07 19.07 20.56
N ARG A 162 -41.25 20.07 20.91
CA ARG A 162 -40.17 20.56 20.03
C ARG A 162 -39.14 19.47 19.74
N ALA A 163 -38.75 18.69 20.74
CA ALA A 163 -37.82 17.57 20.55
C ALA A 163 -38.40 16.50 19.61
N GLU A 164 -39.71 16.21 19.68
CA GLU A 164 -40.38 15.28 18.77
C GLU A 164 -40.44 15.80 17.32
N GLN A 165 -40.62 17.12 17.15
CA GLN A 165 -40.58 17.77 15.84
C GLN A 165 -39.17 17.76 15.22
N ASP A 166 -38.13 17.98 16.03
CA ASP A 166 -36.74 18.05 15.56
C ASP A 166 -36.05 16.69 15.39
N ALA A 167 -36.54 15.64 16.05
CA ALA A 167 -35.87 14.32 16.08
C ALA A 167 -35.79 13.65 14.70
N SER A 168 -36.85 13.70 13.88
CA SER A 168 -36.82 13.11 12.54
C SER A 168 -35.90 13.87 11.58
N PRO A 169 -35.99 15.21 11.44
CA PRO A 169 -35.06 15.97 10.61
C PRO A 169 -33.58 15.81 11.02
N TYR A 170 -33.31 15.71 12.33
CA TYR A 170 -31.95 15.45 12.81
C TYR A 170 -31.45 14.06 12.42
N LEU A 171 -32.28 13.02 12.57
CA LEU A 171 -31.94 11.67 12.18
C LEU A 171 -31.67 11.55 10.67
N ASP A 172 -32.55 12.15 9.86
CA ASP A 172 -32.45 12.11 8.40
C ASP A 172 -31.17 12.83 7.93
N ALA A 173 -30.88 14.01 8.49
CA ALA A 173 -29.68 14.78 8.18
C ALA A 173 -28.39 14.03 8.57
N GLU A 174 -28.34 13.42 9.77
CA GLU A 174 -27.14 12.72 10.22
C GLU A 174 -26.94 11.40 9.45
N THR A 175 -28.02 10.70 9.09
CA THR A 175 -27.94 9.49 8.27
C THR A 175 -27.45 9.81 6.85
N ALA A 176 -27.96 10.88 6.24
CA ALA A 176 -27.49 11.34 4.93
C ALA A 176 -26.00 11.72 4.96
N ARG A 177 -25.56 12.44 6.01
CA ARG A 177 -24.15 12.80 6.17
C ARG A 177 -23.24 11.57 6.31
N LEU A 178 -23.65 10.59 7.11
CA LEU A 178 -22.88 9.35 7.29
C LEU A 178 -22.78 8.55 5.98
N GLN A 179 -23.85 8.54 5.17
CA GLN A 179 -23.84 7.93 3.83
C GLN A 179 -22.92 8.68 2.86
N GLU A 180 -22.90 10.01 2.90
CA GLU A 180 -22.00 10.83 2.08
C GLU A 180 -20.53 10.54 2.41
N VAL A 181 -20.18 10.49 3.70
CA VAL A 181 -18.82 10.11 4.14
C VAL A 181 -18.45 8.71 3.66
N GLN A 182 -19.39 7.74 3.75
CA GLN A 182 -19.15 6.40 3.25
C GLN A 182 -18.89 6.39 1.73
N GLY A 183 -19.65 7.19 0.96
CA GLY A 183 -19.45 7.34 -0.48
C GLY A 183 -18.08 7.91 -0.82
N GLN A 184 -17.65 8.97 -0.13
CA GLN A 184 -16.32 9.56 -0.31
C GLN A 184 -15.19 8.57 -0.03
N LEU A 185 -15.29 7.81 1.07
CA LEU A 185 -14.32 6.77 1.39
C LEU A 185 -14.28 5.65 0.34
N ALA A 186 -15.45 5.28 -0.21
CA ALA A 186 -15.52 4.29 -1.28
C ALA A 186 -14.89 4.78 -2.58
N ASP A 187 -15.11 6.04 -2.94
CA ASP A 187 -14.50 6.65 -4.12
C ASP A 187 -12.98 6.76 -3.97
N GLU A 188 -12.48 7.17 -2.80
CA GLU A 188 -11.03 7.20 -2.49
C GLU A 188 -10.40 5.80 -2.58
N ALA A 189 -11.04 4.78 -1.99
CA ALA A 189 -10.57 3.40 -2.07
C ALA A 189 -10.55 2.87 -3.51
N GLN A 190 -11.57 3.22 -4.30
CA GLN A 190 -11.65 2.84 -5.71
C GLN A 190 -10.55 3.49 -6.54
N GLN A 191 -10.29 4.79 -6.33
CA GLN A 191 -9.22 5.51 -7.01
C GLN A 191 -7.84 4.92 -6.67
N TRP A 192 -7.57 4.69 -5.38
CA TRP A 192 -6.34 4.04 -4.94
C TRP A 192 -6.17 2.65 -5.56
N TRP A 193 -7.24 1.85 -5.59
CA TRP A 193 -7.20 0.52 -6.19
C TRP A 193 -6.93 0.56 -7.70
N GLN A 194 -7.54 1.51 -8.41
CA GLN A 194 -7.26 1.72 -9.83
C GLN A 194 -5.80 2.15 -10.06
N ALA A 195 -5.25 3.03 -9.24
CA ALA A 195 -3.84 3.42 -9.30
C ALA A 195 -2.92 2.20 -9.07
N LEU A 196 -3.22 1.37 -8.06
CA LEU A 196 -2.46 0.16 -7.77
C LEU A 196 -2.50 -0.85 -8.93
N VAL A 197 -3.68 -1.10 -9.51
CA VAL A 197 -3.86 -2.06 -10.61
C VAL A 197 -3.27 -1.55 -11.94
N SER A 198 -3.26 -0.23 -12.14
CA SER A 198 -2.65 0.41 -13.32
C SER A 198 -1.14 0.59 -13.20
N ASN A 199 -0.53 0.08 -12.12
CA ASN A 199 0.90 0.17 -11.82
C ASN A 199 1.40 1.62 -11.68
N ASP A 200 0.60 2.51 -11.09
CA ASP A 200 1.08 3.83 -10.69
C ASP A 200 2.26 3.70 -9.73
N GLU A 201 3.40 4.30 -10.11
CA GLU A 201 4.68 4.09 -9.42
C GLU A 201 4.60 4.47 -7.94
N ALA A 202 4.05 5.64 -7.63
CA ALA A 202 3.96 6.13 -6.26
C ALA A 202 3.09 5.20 -5.39
N THR A 203 1.91 4.84 -5.90
CA THR A 203 0.96 3.97 -5.20
C THR A 203 1.52 2.56 -4.99
N VAL A 204 2.13 1.96 -6.01
CA VAL A 204 2.74 0.63 -5.92
C VAL A 204 3.92 0.64 -4.95
N CYS A 205 4.84 1.60 -5.08
CA CYS A 205 6.00 1.68 -4.19
C CYS A 205 5.57 1.89 -2.73
N GLU A 206 4.58 2.76 -2.46
CA GLU A 206 4.06 2.96 -1.10
C GLU A 206 3.42 1.68 -0.55
N ALA A 207 2.55 1.02 -1.33
CA ALA A 207 1.88 -0.21 -0.90
C ALA A 207 2.88 -1.35 -0.63
N VAL A 208 3.84 -1.55 -1.53
CA VAL A 208 4.86 -2.60 -1.40
C VAL A 208 5.81 -2.31 -0.24
N ASN A 209 6.27 -1.07 -0.06
CA ASN A 209 7.13 -0.70 1.06
C ASN A 209 6.41 -0.83 2.41
N THR A 210 5.10 -0.54 2.43
CA THR A 210 4.26 -0.78 3.61
C THR A 210 4.14 -2.27 3.92
N ALA A 211 4.01 -3.13 2.90
CA ALA A 211 4.00 -4.58 3.11
C ALA A 211 5.37 -5.08 3.63
N PHE A 212 6.47 -4.57 3.08
CA PHE A 212 7.82 -4.96 3.47
C PHE A 212 8.24 -4.47 4.87
N SER A 213 7.51 -3.54 5.50
CA SER A 213 7.91 -2.97 6.81
C SER A 213 8.04 -4.00 7.92
N ASP A 214 7.29 -5.10 7.80
CA ASP A 214 7.22 -6.15 8.81
C ASP A 214 8.15 -7.34 8.49
N ASN A 215 8.87 -7.28 7.35
CA ASN A 215 9.71 -8.35 6.86
C ASN A 215 11.13 -8.28 7.47
N PRO A 216 11.69 -9.39 8.00
CA PRO A 216 13.06 -9.42 8.51
C PRO A 216 14.15 -9.07 7.48
N ALA A 217 13.87 -9.20 6.18
CA ALA A 217 14.72 -8.66 5.13
C ALA A 217 14.20 -7.28 4.70
N ALA A 218 15.03 -6.25 4.87
CA ALA A 218 14.70 -4.88 4.48
C ALA A 218 14.70 -4.75 2.95
N GLY A 219 13.58 -5.11 2.33
CA GLY A 219 13.27 -4.83 0.94
C GLY A 219 12.72 -3.41 0.78
N CYS A 220 13.08 -2.75 -0.32
CA CYS A 220 12.58 -1.44 -0.69
C CYS A 220 12.25 -1.43 -2.18
N ALA A 221 10.99 -1.16 -2.51
CA ALA A 221 10.55 -0.83 -3.84
C ALA A 221 11.07 0.57 -4.20
N VAL A 222 11.87 0.65 -5.28
CA VAL A 222 12.55 1.88 -5.70
C VAL A 222 11.94 2.53 -6.94
N GLY A 223 11.11 1.81 -7.68
CA GLY A 223 10.40 2.35 -8.84
C GLY A 223 9.67 1.29 -9.64
N VAL A 224 8.84 1.74 -10.58
CA VAL A 224 8.02 0.89 -11.45
C VAL A 224 8.16 1.36 -12.89
N GLU A 225 8.48 0.44 -13.80
CA GLU A 225 8.51 0.69 -15.23
C GLU A 225 7.49 -0.23 -15.93
N GLY A 226 6.37 0.34 -16.36
CA GLY A 226 5.28 -0.41 -16.99
C GLY A 226 4.67 -1.45 -16.04
N SER A 227 5.07 -2.72 -16.16
CA SER A 227 4.64 -3.82 -15.29
C SER A 227 5.80 -4.51 -14.57
N VAL A 228 6.97 -3.85 -14.55
CA VAL A 228 8.19 -4.32 -13.88
C VAL A 228 8.45 -3.46 -12.66
N LEU A 229 8.49 -4.08 -11.49
CA LEU A 229 8.83 -3.44 -10.23
C LEU A 229 10.32 -3.61 -9.94
N SER A 230 11.01 -2.54 -9.57
CA SER A 230 12.39 -2.58 -9.11
C SER A 230 12.46 -2.62 -7.58
N VAL A 231 13.17 -3.61 -7.03
CA VAL A 231 13.33 -3.82 -5.58
C VAL A 231 14.80 -3.93 -5.22
N VAL A 232 15.20 -3.26 -4.14
CA VAL A 232 16.51 -3.43 -3.52
C VAL A 232 16.33 -4.02 -2.13
N MET A 233 17.06 -5.08 -1.83
CA MET A 233 16.98 -5.80 -0.55
C MET A 233 18.33 -5.82 0.15
N ARG A 234 18.35 -5.55 1.46
CA ARG A 234 19.51 -5.85 2.30
C ARG A 234 19.43 -7.26 2.87
N HIS A 235 20.48 -8.05 2.68
CA HIS A 235 20.63 -9.36 3.27
C HIS A 235 21.65 -9.36 4.42
N GLN A 236 21.45 -10.27 5.38
CA GLN A 236 22.32 -10.42 6.54
C GLN A 236 23.76 -10.72 6.10
N ASP A 237 24.72 -10.15 6.83
CA ASP A 237 26.13 -10.31 6.52
C ASP A 237 26.60 -11.76 6.78
N LEU A 238 27.48 -12.27 5.93
CA LEU A 238 28.02 -13.62 6.08
C LEU A 238 28.71 -13.82 7.44
N ASP A 239 29.30 -12.76 7.99
CA ASP A 239 30.01 -12.82 9.27
C ASP A 239 29.07 -13.00 10.47
N ALA A 240 27.80 -12.59 10.35
CA ALA A 240 26.78 -12.77 11.37
C ALA A 240 26.23 -14.22 11.45
N MET A 241 26.57 -15.08 10.49
CA MET A 241 26.16 -16.48 10.49
C MET A 241 26.85 -17.28 11.62
N PRO A 242 26.14 -18.23 12.26
CA PRO A 242 26.70 -19.04 13.34
C PRO A 242 28.00 -19.75 12.99
N THR A 243 28.86 -19.95 13.99
CA THR A 243 30.13 -20.67 13.84
C THR A 243 30.01 -22.17 14.08
N GLN A 244 28.89 -22.62 14.66
CA GLN A 244 28.63 -24.01 15.01
C GLN A 244 27.39 -24.55 14.31
N THR A 245 27.32 -25.87 14.16
CA THR A 245 26.16 -26.59 13.65
C THR A 245 25.88 -27.84 14.50
N PRO A 246 24.61 -28.24 14.65
CA PRO A 246 24.25 -29.54 15.18
C PRO A 246 24.90 -30.69 14.40
N GLY A 247 25.35 -31.71 15.11
CA GLY A 247 25.87 -32.95 14.57
C GLY A 247 25.67 -34.12 15.53
N MET A 248 26.21 -35.29 15.17
CA MET A 248 26.20 -36.48 16.02
C MET A 248 27.63 -36.98 16.27
N THR A 249 27.87 -37.51 17.47
CA THR A 249 29.05 -38.31 17.79
C THR A 249 28.96 -39.69 17.10
N PRO A 250 30.06 -40.45 16.99
CA PRO A 250 30.02 -41.83 16.49
C PRO A 250 29.07 -42.75 17.26
N SER A 251 28.79 -42.43 18.53
CA SER A 251 27.85 -43.13 19.40
C SER A 251 26.40 -42.64 19.29
N GLY A 252 26.09 -41.75 18.34
CA GLY A 252 24.74 -41.24 18.09
C GLY A 252 24.26 -40.17 19.08
N ARG A 253 25.15 -39.61 19.91
CA ARG A 253 24.78 -38.52 20.83
C ARG A 253 24.80 -37.17 20.11
N PRO A 254 23.81 -36.29 20.33
CA PRO A 254 23.83 -34.92 19.83
C PRO A 254 25.10 -34.19 20.27
N THR A 255 25.73 -33.46 19.35
CA THR A 255 26.91 -32.64 19.62
C THR A 255 26.88 -31.38 18.76
N LEU A 256 27.65 -30.38 19.16
CA LEU A 256 27.96 -29.22 18.34
C LEU A 256 29.27 -29.50 17.58
N LYS A 257 29.31 -29.13 16.30
CA LYS A 257 30.50 -29.19 15.43
C LYS A 257 30.75 -27.80 14.86
N ASN A 258 32.01 -27.51 14.53
CA ASN A 258 32.33 -26.28 13.80
C ASN A 258 31.68 -26.32 12.41
N LEU A 259 31.03 -25.22 12.04
CA LEU A 259 30.45 -25.05 10.72
C LEU A 259 31.58 -24.84 9.71
N THR A 260 31.64 -25.68 8.67
CA THR A 260 32.67 -25.51 7.63
C THR A 260 32.40 -24.24 6.83
N LYS A 261 33.44 -23.62 6.24
CA LYS A 261 33.27 -22.42 5.39
C LYS A 261 32.23 -22.63 4.28
N ARG A 262 32.20 -23.85 3.72
CA ARG A 262 31.26 -24.24 2.68
C ARG A 262 29.83 -24.34 3.20
N ASP A 263 29.61 -25.01 4.33
CA ASP A 263 28.28 -25.14 4.91
C ASP A 263 27.74 -23.79 5.39
N LYS A 264 28.62 -22.91 5.87
CA LYS A 264 28.31 -21.52 6.21
C LYS A 264 27.78 -20.75 5.00
N ILE A 265 28.45 -20.85 3.86
CA ILE A 265 28.01 -20.20 2.62
C ILE A 265 26.74 -20.83 2.06
N LEU A 266 26.59 -22.16 2.12
CA LEU A 266 25.36 -22.81 1.68
C LEU A 266 24.16 -22.35 2.53
N TRP A 267 24.29 -22.34 3.86
CA TRP A 267 23.22 -21.86 4.73
C TRP A 267 22.89 -20.39 4.45
N TRP A 268 23.91 -19.54 4.34
CA TRP A 268 23.73 -18.12 3.98
C TRP A 268 23.03 -17.96 2.62
N LEU A 269 23.46 -18.68 1.59
CA LEU A 269 22.87 -18.66 0.25
C LEU A 269 21.40 -19.15 0.27
N THR A 270 21.10 -20.22 1.00
CA THR A 270 19.71 -20.70 1.15
C THR A 270 18.85 -19.68 1.88
N SER A 271 19.40 -18.99 2.89
CA SER A 271 18.67 -17.90 3.57
C SER A 271 18.43 -16.71 2.64
N MET A 272 19.42 -16.31 1.86
CA MET A 272 19.29 -15.27 0.85
C MET A 272 18.21 -15.63 -0.19
N GLY A 273 18.27 -16.83 -0.76
CA GLY A 273 17.25 -17.32 -1.70
C GLY A 273 15.86 -17.34 -1.07
N SER A 274 15.75 -17.77 0.18
CA SER A 274 14.48 -17.80 0.91
C SER A 274 13.91 -16.39 1.09
N ASN A 275 14.74 -15.40 1.41
CA ASN A 275 14.28 -14.01 1.55
C ASN A 275 13.93 -13.39 0.19
N ILE A 276 14.73 -13.63 -0.86
CA ILE A 276 14.41 -13.20 -2.23
C ILE A 276 13.02 -13.70 -2.63
N ILE A 277 12.76 -15.01 -2.52
CA ILE A 277 11.47 -15.58 -2.92
C ILE A 277 10.33 -15.05 -2.05
N ALA A 278 10.54 -14.85 -0.74
CA ALA A 278 9.54 -14.24 0.12
C ALA A 278 9.19 -12.82 -0.33
N THR A 279 10.19 -11.96 -0.55
CA THR A 279 10.02 -10.59 -1.05
C THR A 279 9.34 -10.56 -2.41
N LEU A 280 9.67 -11.49 -3.31
CA LEU A 280 9.00 -11.60 -4.61
C LEU A 280 7.52 -11.98 -4.46
N LYS A 281 7.20 -13.01 -3.65
CA LYS A 281 5.82 -13.44 -3.41
C LYS A 281 4.99 -12.33 -2.77
N GLU A 282 5.56 -11.61 -1.81
CA GLU A 282 4.93 -10.49 -1.13
C GLU A 282 4.71 -9.31 -2.09
N GLY A 283 5.72 -8.92 -2.87
CA GLY A 283 5.58 -7.87 -3.88
C GLY A 283 4.51 -8.19 -4.93
N PHE A 284 4.47 -9.43 -5.42
CA PHE A 284 3.42 -9.89 -6.34
C PHE A 284 2.04 -9.98 -5.70
N ALA A 285 1.93 -10.34 -4.42
CA ALA A 285 0.67 -10.36 -3.72
C ALA A 285 0.12 -8.94 -3.50
N THR A 286 0.99 -7.99 -3.18
CA THR A 286 0.64 -6.58 -2.91
C THR A 286 0.29 -5.80 -4.17
N ALA A 287 1.01 -6.04 -5.29
CA ALA A 287 0.82 -5.31 -6.53
C ALA A 287 0.36 -6.25 -7.67
N PRO A 288 -0.96 -6.41 -7.88
CA PRO A 288 -1.50 -7.42 -8.79
C PRO A 288 -1.19 -7.15 -10.28
N GLY A 289 -1.02 -5.88 -10.67
CA GLY A 289 -0.67 -5.50 -12.05
C GLY A 289 0.81 -5.74 -12.41
N ILE A 290 1.67 -6.02 -11.43
CA ILE A 290 3.09 -6.29 -11.66
C ILE A 290 3.28 -7.72 -12.16
N THR A 291 3.99 -7.86 -13.27
CA THR A 291 4.25 -9.14 -13.95
C THR A 291 5.68 -9.64 -13.77
N ALA A 292 6.61 -8.75 -13.43
CA ALA A 292 7.99 -9.10 -13.12
C ALA A 292 8.57 -8.17 -12.05
N ILE A 293 9.57 -8.67 -11.32
CA ILE A 293 10.32 -7.89 -10.33
C ILE A 293 11.80 -8.02 -10.65
N ASP A 294 12.45 -6.87 -10.83
CA ASP A 294 13.90 -6.75 -10.89
C ASP A 294 14.40 -6.55 -9.46
N LEU A 295 15.12 -7.52 -8.93
CA LEU A 295 15.55 -7.52 -7.53
C LEU A 295 17.06 -7.54 -7.43
N ALA A 296 17.62 -6.61 -6.65
CA ALA A 296 19.04 -6.55 -6.34
C ALA A 296 19.26 -6.71 -4.83
N VAL A 297 20.24 -7.52 -4.45
CA VAL A 297 20.57 -7.86 -3.05
C VAL A 297 21.93 -7.32 -2.68
N LEU A 298 21.97 -6.51 -1.62
CA LEU A 298 23.20 -5.97 -1.04
C LEU A 298 23.47 -6.57 0.34
N THR A 299 24.74 -6.71 0.67
CA THR A 299 25.23 -7.17 1.99
C THR A 299 26.61 -6.57 2.26
N ARG A 300 27.07 -6.59 3.52
CA ARG A 300 28.44 -6.19 3.84
C ARG A 300 29.40 -7.32 3.47
N LEU A 301 30.41 -6.99 2.65
CA LEU A 301 31.40 -7.95 2.19
C LEU A 301 32.42 -8.26 3.29
N PRO A 302 32.75 -9.54 3.55
CA PRO A 302 33.68 -9.91 4.63
C PRO A 302 35.06 -9.26 4.53
N ASP A 303 35.60 -9.17 3.31
CA ASP A 303 36.98 -8.72 3.09
C ASP A 303 37.14 -7.19 3.16
N THR A 304 36.13 -6.43 2.69
CA THR A 304 36.22 -4.97 2.57
C THR A 304 35.41 -4.22 3.62
N GLN A 305 34.48 -4.91 4.28
CA GLN A 305 33.47 -4.34 5.18
C GLN A 305 32.63 -3.23 4.54
N ARG A 306 32.59 -3.18 3.19
CA ARG A 306 31.73 -2.28 2.42
C ARG A 306 30.51 -3.01 1.90
N LEU A 307 29.44 -2.27 1.64
CA LEU A 307 28.28 -2.78 0.94
C LEU A 307 28.63 -3.14 -0.49
N GLY A 308 28.08 -4.25 -0.96
CA GLY A 308 28.17 -4.66 -2.35
C GLY A 308 27.01 -5.56 -2.74
N PHE A 309 26.66 -5.53 -4.02
CA PHE A 309 25.65 -6.43 -4.57
C PHE A 309 26.19 -7.85 -4.68
N VAL A 310 25.40 -8.81 -4.21
CA VAL A 310 25.73 -10.24 -4.18
C VAL A 310 24.75 -11.09 -4.99
N ALA A 311 23.57 -10.54 -5.30
CA ALA A 311 22.68 -11.10 -6.29
C ALA A 311 21.91 -9.99 -7.01
N TYR A 312 21.63 -10.17 -8.30
CA TYR A 312 20.58 -9.42 -8.99
C TYR A 312 19.99 -10.25 -10.12
N GLY A 313 18.76 -9.96 -10.52
CA GLY A 313 18.11 -10.62 -11.63
C GLY A 313 16.65 -10.19 -11.78
N ARG A 314 15.98 -10.79 -12.76
CA ARG A 314 14.54 -10.59 -13.02
C ARG A 314 13.78 -11.86 -12.73
N TRP A 315 12.70 -11.76 -11.96
CA TRP A 315 11.79 -12.87 -11.71
C TRP A 315 10.39 -12.52 -12.18
N THR A 316 9.76 -13.40 -12.96
CA THR A 316 8.39 -13.21 -13.42
C THR A 316 7.40 -13.79 -12.42
N ARG A 317 6.21 -13.18 -12.33
CA ARG A 317 5.09 -13.68 -11.52
C ARG A 317 4.81 -15.15 -11.82
N THR A 318 4.70 -15.49 -13.10
CA THR A 318 4.42 -16.85 -13.56
C THR A 318 5.49 -17.84 -13.11
N ALA A 319 6.78 -17.49 -13.16
CA ALA A 319 7.85 -18.38 -12.69
C ALA A 319 7.75 -18.65 -11.18
N ILE A 320 7.43 -17.63 -10.38
CA ILE A 320 7.30 -17.75 -8.92
C ILE A 320 6.06 -18.55 -8.52
N GLU A 321 4.92 -18.26 -9.13
CA GLU A 321 3.63 -18.90 -8.83
C GLU A 321 3.55 -20.35 -9.34
N SER A 322 4.22 -20.67 -10.46
CA SER A 322 4.24 -22.03 -11.01
C SER A 322 5.21 -22.97 -10.29
N THR A 323 6.16 -22.44 -9.52
CA THR A 323 7.15 -23.24 -8.80
C THR A 323 6.57 -23.77 -7.48
N PRO A 324 6.62 -25.09 -7.22
CA PRO A 324 6.19 -25.64 -5.94
C PRO A 324 7.24 -25.38 -4.86
N TRP A 325 6.88 -24.58 -3.86
CA TRP A 325 7.69 -24.30 -2.66
C TRP A 325 7.25 -25.22 -1.52
N ARG A 326 8.07 -26.23 -1.17
CA ARG A 326 7.70 -27.23 -0.16
C ARG A 326 8.74 -27.38 0.93
N GLU A 327 10.01 -27.36 0.53
CA GLU A 327 11.13 -27.63 1.42
C GLU A 327 12.10 -26.44 1.46
N PRO A 328 12.87 -26.27 2.55
CA PRO A 328 13.85 -25.19 2.66
C PRO A 328 14.84 -25.10 1.49
N GLU A 329 15.22 -26.23 0.91
CA GLU A 329 16.15 -26.33 -0.21
C GLU A 329 15.57 -25.78 -1.52
N ASP A 330 14.24 -25.71 -1.66
CA ASP A 330 13.59 -25.14 -2.83
C ASP A 330 13.97 -23.66 -3.01
N ALA A 331 14.31 -22.96 -1.92
CA ALA A 331 14.83 -21.59 -1.96
C ALA A 331 15.96 -21.37 -2.97
N LEU A 332 16.81 -22.38 -3.20
CA LEU A 332 17.94 -22.28 -4.14
C LEU A 332 17.51 -22.20 -5.61
N ARG A 333 16.27 -22.57 -5.93
CA ARG A 333 15.70 -22.48 -7.29
C ARG A 333 15.64 -21.05 -7.80
N PHE A 334 15.76 -20.03 -6.94
CA PHE A 334 15.83 -18.63 -7.36
C PHE A 334 16.91 -18.38 -8.43
N LEU A 335 18.00 -19.16 -8.42
CA LEU A 335 19.07 -19.12 -9.41
C LEU A 335 18.62 -19.60 -10.81
N ASP A 336 17.69 -20.55 -10.86
CA ASP A 336 17.31 -21.26 -12.08
C ASP A 336 16.04 -20.70 -12.72
N ILE A 337 15.11 -20.17 -11.92
CA ILE A 337 13.81 -19.70 -12.41
C ILE A 337 13.81 -18.22 -12.82
N GLY A 338 14.86 -17.47 -12.46
CA GLY A 338 15.01 -16.06 -12.83
C GLY A 338 15.67 -15.89 -14.20
N GLN A 339 15.45 -14.74 -14.81
CA GLN A 339 16.12 -14.29 -16.03
C GLN A 339 17.33 -13.43 -15.66
N ASP A 340 18.45 -13.65 -16.37
CA ASP A 340 19.71 -12.91 -16.19
C ASP A 340 20.21 -12.84 -14.74
N VAL A 341 19.97 -13.89 -13.96
CA VAL A 341 20.37 -13.96 -12.56
C VAL A 341 21.89 -14.01 -12.44
N ALA A 342 22.46 -12.98 -11.83
CA ALA A 342 23.83 -12.97 -11.37
C ALA A 342 23.89 -13.22 -9.87
N CYS A 343 24.78 -14.11 -9.43
CA CYS A 343 25.01 -14.37 -8.01
C CYS A 343 26.52 -14.46 -7.75
N SER A 344 26.96 -13.84 -6.65
CA SER A 344 28.36 -13.86 -6.21
C SER A 344 28.85 -15.25 -5.81
N VAL A 345 27.93 -16.15 -5.44
CA VAL A 345 28.25 -17.54 -5.10
C VAL A 345 28.19 -18.38 -6.36
N THR A 346 29.35 -18.58 -6.99
CA THR A 346 29.46 -19.39 -8.22
C THR A 346 29.71 -20.85 -7.91
N THR A 347 29.23 -21.75 -8.77
CA THR A 347 29.61 -23.17 -8.76
C THR A 347 30.98 -23.35 -9.40
N THR A 348 31.89 -24.01 -8.69
CA THR A 348 33.20 -24.41 -9.22
C THR A 348 33.06 -25.52 -10.27
N ALA A 349 34.11 -25.76 -11.07
CA ALA A 349 34.16 -26.86 -12.05
C ALA A 349 33.88 -28.26 -11.43
N SER A 350 34.01 -28.40 -10.11
CA SER A 350 33.73 -29.63 -9.36
C SER A 350 32.26 -29.80 -8.94
N GLY A 351 31.35 -28.89 -9.35
CA GLY A 351 29.94 -28.90 -8.95
C GLY A 351 29.68 -28.36 -7.53
N ASN A 352 30.69 -27.76 -6.90
CA ASN A 352 30.65 -27.28 -5.53
C ASN A 352 30.58 -25.76 -5.46
N PHE A 353 29.82 -25.18 -4.53
CA PHE A 353 29.77 -23.73 -4.33
C PHE A 353 31.14 -23.16 -3.89
N SER A 354 31.49 -21.99 -4.44
CA SER A 354 32.64 -21.19 -4.03
C SER A 354 32.59 -20.88 -2.53
N SER A 355 33.74 -20.93 -1.86
CA SER A 355 33.86 -20.55 -0.46
C SER A 355 34.15 -19.06 -0.23
N THR A 356 34.05 -18.24 -1.28
CA THR A 356 34.35 -16.80 -1.26
C THR A 356 33.25 -16.03 -1.99
N ILE A 357 32.89 -14.87 -1.44
CA ILE A 357 31.90 -13.93 -1.97
C ILE A 357 32.64 -12.72 -2.52
N LYS A 358 32.34 -12.34 -3.77
CA LYS A 358 32.86 -11.12 -4.40
C LYS A 358 31.70 -10.23 -4.83
N PRO A 359 31.85 -8.90 -4.79
CA PRO A 359 30.83 -8.00 -5.32
C PRO A 359 30.61 -8.28 -6.79
N LEU A 360 29.34 -8.25 -7.20
CA LEU A 360 28.95 -8.29 -8.60
C LEU A 360 29.24 -6.94 -9.26
N SER A 361 29.56 -6.97 -10.56
CA SER A 361 29.70 -5.75 -11.34
C SER A 361 28.33 -5.10 -11.52
N THR A 362 28.22 -3.82 -11.15
CA THR A 362 27.05 -2.96 -11.33
C THR A 362 26.97 -2.36 -12.73
N THR A 363 28.06 -2.45 -13.51
CA THR A 363 28.16 -1.84 -14.86
C THR A 363 27.10 -2.31 -15.86
N ARG A 364 26.43 -3.45 -15.60
CA ARG A 364 25.40 -4.02 -16.48
C ARG A 364 23.99 -3.54 -16.14
N VAL A 365 23.81 -2.88 -15.00
CA VAL A 365 22.50 -2.44 -14.50
C VAL A 365 22.63 -0.95 -14.12
N PRO A 366 22.11 -0.03 -14.95
CA PRO A 366 22.13 1.41 -14.65
C PRO A 366 21.51 1.71 -13.28
N GLY A 367 22.04 2.71 -12.56
CA GLY A 367 21.50 3.17 -11.28
C GLY A 367 21.92 2.35 -10.03
N LEU A 368 22.35 1.09 -10.16
CA LEU A 368 22.85 0.32 -9.01
C LEU A 368 24.12 0.91 -8.40
N GLN A 369 25.01 1.46 -9.23
CA GLN A 369 26.22 2.12 -8.72
C GLN A 369 25.88 3.38 -7.92
N ASP A 370 24.99 4.22 -8.45
CA ASP A 370 24.54 5.42 -7.76
C ASP A 370 23.88 5.08 -6.42
N LEU A 371 23.11 3.99 -6.36
CA LEU A 371 22.50 3.53 -5.12
C LEU A 371 23.53 3.10 -4.07
N LEU A 372 24.60 2.40 -4.48
CA LEU A 372 25.71 2.07 -3.57
C LEU A 372 26.45 3.32 -3.08
N ASP A 373 26.68 4.28 -3.95
CA ASP A 373 27.43 5.50 -3.62
C ASP A 373 26.68 6.40 -2.63
N HIS A 374 25.34 6.31 -2.59
CA HIS A 374 24.48 7.07 -1.68
C HIS A 374 23.93 6.26 -0.50
N ALA A 375 24.21 4.95 -0.44
CA ALA A 375 23.79 4.11 0.67
C ALA A 375 24.57 4.45 1.95
N GLN A 376 23.87 4.93 2.97
CA GLN A 376 24.44 5.14 4.31
C GLN A 376 24.37 3.82 5.11
N ASP A 377 25.53 3.28 5.48
CA ASP A 377 25.65 2.08 6.33
C ASP A 377 26.01 2.51 7.75
N GLU A 378 25.03 2.54 8.66
CA GLU A 378 25.28 2.79 10.09
C GLU A 378 26.08 1.60 10.68
N PRO A 379 27.30 1.81 11.20
CA PRO A 379 28.23 0.72 11.50
C PRO A 379 27.84 -0.17 12.69
N ASP A 380 26.88 0.24 13.53
CA ASP A 380 26.53 -0.45 14.79
C ASP A 380 25.37 -1.46 14.69
N SER A 381 24.82 -1.73 13.50
CA SER A 381 23.67 -2.63 13.34
C SER A 381 24.01 -4.14 13.40
N SER A 382 25.27 -4.53 13.61
CA SER A 382 25.70 -5.94 13.54
C SER A 382 25.38 -6.78 14.79
N GLY A 383 24.73 -6.20 15.81
CA GLY A 383 24.38 -6.90 17.05
C GLY A 383 22.95 -6.71 17.53
N ALA A 384 22.15 -5.86 16.89
CA ALA A 384 20.75 -5.70 17.22
C ALA A 384 19.98 -6.85 16.55
N THR A 385 19.43 -7.75 17.36
CA THR A 385 18.30 -8.54 16.86
C THR A 385 17.24 -7.57 16.38
N LEU A 386 16.43 -7.89 15.38
CA LEU A 386 15.32 -7.03 14.91
C LEU A 386 14.42 -6.53 16.06
N ALA A 387 14.43 -7.21 17.22
CA ALA A 387 13.75 -6.79 18.44
C ALA A 387 14.39 -5.59 19.18
N ASP A 388 15.67 -5.28 18.97
CA ASP A 388 16.41 -4.21 19.64
C ASP A 388 16.35 -2.87 18.86
N LEU A 389 16.12 -2.92 17.54
CA LEU A 389 15.89 -1.75 16.68
C LEU A 389 14.53 -1.09 16.93
N ASP A 390 13.50 -1.89 17.25
CA ASP A 390 12.18 -1.40 17.68
C ASP A 390 12.26 -0.55 18.97
N ILE A 391 13.19 -0.88 19.86
CA ILE A 391 13.35 -0.18 21.15
C ILE A 391 14.11 1.14 20.98
N THR A 392 15.07 1.21 20.05
CA THR A 392 15.92 2.38 19.85
C THR A 392 15.28 3.43 18.93
N LEU A 393 14.49 3.03 17.92
CA LEU A 393 13.71 3.95 17.09
C LEU A 393 12.51 4.55 17.83
N GLY A 394 11.98 3.87 18.86
CA GLY A 394 10.93 4.41 19.72
C GLY A 394 11.39 5.49 20.72
N ALA A 395 12.70 5.65 20.92
CA ALA A 395 13.26 6.53 21.96
C ALA A 395 13.66 7.93 21.46
N ASN A 396 13.88 8.11 20.15
CA ASN A 396 14.38 9.37 19.58
C ASN A 396 13.36 10.20 18.79
N THR A 397 12.11 9.78 18.71
CA THR A 397 11.05 10.58 18.10
C THR A 397 10.47 11.53 19.14
N GLN A 398 10.89 12.80 19.14
CA GLN A 398 10.12 13.84 19.84
C GLN A 398 8.71 13.86 19.26
N PRO A 399 7.65 13.93 20.11
CA PRO A 399 6.27 13.86 19.67
C PRO A 399 5.93 15.09 18.84
N GLY A 400 6.01 14.95 17.51
CA GLY A 400 5.35 15.86 16.59
C GLY A 400 3.85 15.78 16.81
N ASP A 401 3.19 16.94 16.85
CA ASP A 401 1.76 17.14 17.15
C ASP A 401 0.87 16.05 16.52
N SER A 402 0.49 15.07 17.35
CA SER A 402 -0.46 14.02 17.00
C SER A 402 -1.87 14.61 17.04
N SER A 403 -2.35 15.08 15.89
CA SER A 403 -3.78 15.29 15.72
C SER A 403 -4.50 13.93 15.81
N PRO A 404 -5.59 13.80 16.58
CA PRO A 404 -6.27 12.54 16.79
C PRO A 404 -6.80 11.97 15.45
N LEU A 405 -6.57 10.68 15.20
CA LEU A 405 -7.25 9.89 14.17
C LEU A 405 -8.75 10.10 14.36
N THR A 406 -9.34 10.85 13.43
CA THR A 406 -10.74 11.24 13.51
C THR A 406 -11.56 10.03 13.07
N ASP A 407 -12.46 9.56 13.92
CA ASP A 407 -13.46 8.57 13.52
C ASP A 407 -14.23 9.14 12.31
N PRO A 408 -14.16 8.49 11.12
CA PRO A 408 -14.81 9.02 9.93
C PRO A 408 -16.32 9.15 10.12
N TYR A 409 -16.91 8.29 10.96
CA TYR A 409 -18.32 8.29 11.28
C TYR A 409 -18.64 8.95 12.61
N ARG A 410 -17.77 9.85 13.10
CA ARG A 410 -18.02 10.62 14.33
C ARG A 410 -19.41 11.25 14.23
N ILE A 411 -20.31 10.82 15.13
CA ILE A 411 -21.68 11.30 15.16
C ILE A 411 -21.69 12.77 15.59
N ARG A 412 -22.40 13.61 14.83
CA ARG A 412 -22.59 15.03 15.18
C ARG A 412 -23.64 15.15 16.30
N PRO A 413 -23.33 15.78 17.44
CA PRO A 413 -24.30 16.03 18.51
C PRO A 413 -25.48 16.92 18.06
N PHE A 414 -26.66 16.71 18.65
CA PHE A 414 -27.87 17.49 18.32
C PHE A 414 -27.68 19.00 18.51
N ALA A 415 -26.95 19.40 19.55
CA ALA A 415 -26.64 20.81 19.79
C ALA A 415 -25.87 21.44 18.63
N GLU A 416 -24.91 20.73 18.03
CA GLU A 416 -24.13 21.23 16.89
C GLU A 416 -24.99 21.31 15.62
N TRP A 417 -25.88 20.33 15.40
CA TRP A 417 -26.85 20.35 14.31
C TRP A 417 -27.86 21.50 14.44
N LYS A 418 -28.33 21.80 15.67
CA LYS A 418 -29.34 22.84 15.91
C LYS A 418 -28.78 24.27 15.84
N HIS A 419 -27.51 24.46 16.20
CA HIS A 419 -26.82 25.76 16.13
C HIS A 419 -26.21 26.04 14.77
N GLN A 420 -26.23 25.09 13.83
CA GLN A 420 -26.05 25.44 12.43
C GLN A 420 -27.15 26.44 12.07
N GLU A 421 -26.76 27.66 11.70
CA GLU A 421 -27.65 28.52 10.93
C GLU A 421 -28.23 27.67 9.79
N PRO A 422 -29.45 27.97 9.30
CA PRO A 422 -29.83 27.50 7.98
C PRO A 422 -28.85 28.18 7.01
N THR A 423 -27.68 27.58 6.87
CA THR A 423 -27.07 27.43 5.56
C THR A 423 -28.22 26.88 4.78
N ALA A 424 -28.81 27.73 3.91
CA ALA A 424 -29.84 27.32 2.97
C ALA A 424 -29.53 25.88 2.60
N ALA A 425 -30.50 24.97 2.84
CA ALA A 425 -30.33 23.52 2.68
C ALA A 425 -29.23 23.29 1.66
N PRO A 426 -28.06 22.75 2.05
CA PRO A 426 -26.94 22.71 1.13
C PRO A 426 -27.51 22.12 -0.14
N PRO A 427 -27.49 22.84 -1.28
CA PRO A 427 -27.92 22.23 -2.52
C PRO A 427 -27.07 20.98 -2.56
N LEU A 428 -27.72 19.79 -2.53
CA LEU A 428 -27.11 18.46 -2.60
C LEU A 428 -25.64 18.61 -2.94
N LEU A 429 -24.74 18.65 -1.93
CA LEU A 429 -23.37 19.00 -2.26
C LEU A 429 -22.88 17.88 -3.17
N PRO A 430 -22.55 18.20 -4.42
CA PRO A 430 -22.08 17.23 -5.36
C PRO A 430 -20.72 16.74 -4.86
N ALA A 431 -20.40 15.47 -5.16
CA ALA A 431 -19.02 14.97 -5.27
C ALA A 431 -18.07 16.08 -5.72
N PRO A 432 -16.79 16.15 -5.28
CA PRO A 432 -15.90 17.29 -5.52
C PRO A 432 -15.99 17.72 -6.98
N SER A 433 -16.86 18.69 -7.17
CA SER A 433 -17.22 19.26 -8.43
C SER A 433 -17.18 20.69 -8.03
N THR A 434 -15.98 21.25 -8.15
CA THR A 434 -15.87 22.61 -8.62
C THR A 434 -16.85 22.66 -9.78
N ALA A 435 -18.05 23.22 -9.54
CA ALA A 435 -19.12 23.13 -10.52
C ALA A 435 -18.52 23.59 -11.85
N PRO A 436 -18.56 22.76 -12.89
CA PRO A 436 -17.70 22.95 -14.04
C PRO A 436 -17.92 24.35 -14.57
N VAL A 437 -16.84 25.13 -14.66
CA VAL A 437 -16.89 26.50 -15.16
C VAL A 437 -17.43 26.42 -16.57
N THR A 438 -18.65 26.89 -16.77
CA THR A 438 -19.32 26.85 -18.06
C THR A 438 -18.70 27.93 -18.94
N LEU A 439 -18.08 27.51 -20.04
CA LEU A 439 -17.47 28.38 -21.01
C LEU A 439 -18.52 28.87 -22.00
N ILE A 440 -18.40 30.12 -22.42
CA ILE A 440 -19.14 30.65 -23.58
C ILE A 440 -18.25 30.62 -24.83
N PRO A 441 -18.82 30.56 -26.05
CA PRO A 441 -18.04 30.58 -27.29
C PRO A 441 -17.05 31.75 -27.32
N GLY A 442 -15.78 31.45 -27.61
CA GLY A 442 -14.69 32.43 -27.65
C GLY A 442 -14.05 32.75 -26.30
N GLN A 443 -14.60 32.32 -25.17
CA GLN A 443 -14.01 32.52 -23.84
C GLN A 443 -12.68 31.77 -23.72
N ALA A 444 -11.65 32.47 -23.24
CA ALA A 444 -10.34 31.90 -22.95
C ALA A 444 -9.96 32.14 -21.48
N LEU A 445 -9.38 31.12 -20.85
CA LEU A 445 -8.89 31.18 -19.47
C LEU A 445 -7.50 30.56 -19.36
N VAL A 446 -6.76 30.95 -18.32
CA VAL A 446 -5.45 30.35 -17.99
C VAL A 446 -5.71 29.09 -17.15
N LEU A 447 -5.10 27.98 -17.54
CA LEU A 447 -5.17 26.73 -16.80
C LEU A 447 -4.18 26.76 -15.62
N PRO A 448 -4.58 26.31 -14.42
CA PRO A 448 -3.66 26.12 -13.30
C PRO A 448 -2.49 25.20 -13.71
N GLU A 449 -1.28 25.53 -13.27
CA GLU A 449 -0.07 24.78 -13.62
C GLU A 449 -0.12 23.33 -13.12
N ASP A 450 -0.73 23.13 -11.95
CA ASP A 450 -0.92 21.80 -11.35
C ASP A 450 -1.82 20.87 -12.19
N ASP A 451 -2.67 21.43 -13.06
CA ASP A 451 -3.53 20.65 -13.97
C ASP A 451 -2.81 20.24 -15.26
N TRP A 452 -1.60 20.74 -15.52
CA TRP A 452 -0.86 20.41 -16.74
C TRP A 452 -0.36 18.97 -16.74
N GLN A 453 -0.28 18.33 -15.57
CA GLN A 453 0.14 16.94 -15.41
C GLN A 453 -0.92 15.95 -15.90
N GLY A 454 -2.19 16.35 -15.99
CA GLY A 454 -3.25 15.49 -16.48
C GLY A 454 -4.60 16.20 -16.61
N LEU A 455 -5.07 16.33 -17.86
CA LEU A 455 -6.41 16.76 -18.20
C LEU A 455 -7.21 15.59 -18.74
N ASN A 456 -8.39 15.35 -18.17
CA ASN A 456 -9.36 14.40 -18.68
C ASN A 456 -10.39 15.14 -19.53
N VAL A 457 -10.47 14.79 -20.81
CA VAL A 457 -11.47 15.30 -21.76
C VAL A 457 -12.58 14.27 -21.90
N ALA A 458 -13.82 14.69 -21.85
CA ALA A 458 -14.98 13.84 -22.11
C ALA A 458 -16.00 14.58 -22.97
N PHE A 459 -16.44 13.96 -24.06
CA PHE A 459 -17.51 14.48 -24.90
C PHE A 459 -18.75 13.59 -24.76
N SER A 460 -19.81 14.14 -24.18
CA SER A 460 -21.09 13.47 -23.96
C SER A 460 -22.06 13.84 -25.08
N PHE A 461 -22.78 12.87 -25.62
CA PHE A 461 -23.77 13.09 -26.68
C PHE A 461 -24.82 11.96 -26.74
N ALA A 462 -25.91 12.17 -27.47
CA ALA A 462 -26.96 11.19 -27.75
C ALA A 462 -27.68 11.50 -29.07
N GLY A 463 -28.49 10.58 -29.58
CA GLY A 463 -29.34 10.77 -30.76
C GLY A 463 -28.67 10.45 -32.10
N ALA A 464 -27.37 10.72 -32.23
CA ALA A 464 -26.53 10.33 -33.36
C ALA A 464 -25.12 9.97 -32.86
N ASP A 465 -24.33 9.29 -33.69
CA ASP A 465 -22.95 8.97 -33.36
C ASP A 465 -21.96 10.05 -33.85
N ALA A 466 -20.95 10.34 -33.03
CA ALA A 466 -19.87 11.27 -33.32
C ALA A 466 -18.57 10.76 -32.71
N ASP A 467 -17.43 11.01 -33.35
CA ASP A 467 -16.11 10.63 -32.86
C ASP A 467 -15.35 11.84 -32.32
N LEU A 468 -14.62 11.64 -31.22
CA LEU A 468 -13.69 12.60 -30.64
C LEU A 468 -12.31 12.47 -31.28
N THR A 469 -11.74 13.61 -31.69
CA THR A 469 -10.47 13.70 -32.39
C THR A 469 -9.61 14.82 -31.82
N LEU A 470 -8.29 14.63 -31.75
CA LEU A 470 -7.32 15.63 -31.29
C LEU A 470 -6.29 15.94 -32.37
N PHE A 471 -6.01 17.23 -32.60
CA PHE A 471 -4.90 17.68 -33.45
C PHE A 471 -3.83 18.36 -32.60
N LEU A 472 -2.62 17.80 -32.59
CA LEU A 472 -1.47 18.37 -31.91
C LEU A 472 -0.68 19.20 -32.92
N THR A 473 -0.72 20.52 -32.80
CA THR A 473 -0.25 21.42 -33.85
C THR A 473 0.85 22.36 -33.37
N ALA A 474 1.71 22.75 -34.31
CA ALA A 474 2.72 23.78 -34.11
C ALA A 474 2.10 25.19 -34.20
N ASP A 475 2.92 26.24 -34.11
CA ASP A 475 2.46 27.64 -34.11
C ASP A 475 1.72 28.03 -35.41
N ASP A 476 1.95 27.33 -36.52
CA ASP A 476 1.28 27.51 -37.80
C ASP A 476 -0.10 26.83 -37.89
N GLY A 477 -0.52 26.13 -36.82
CA GLY A 477 -1.79 25.41 -36.75
C GLY A 477 -1.82 24.09 -37.52
N ARG A 478 -0.65 23.58 -37.94
CA ARG A 478 -0.52 22.31 -38.66
C ARG A 478 0.10 21.22 -37.78
N VAL A 479 -0.30 19.97 -38.04
CA VAL A 479 0.36 18.81 -37.44
C VAL A 479 1.77 18.67 -38.01
N ALA A 480 2.73 18.25 -37.18
CA ALA A 480 4.11 18.09 -37.62
C ALA A 480 4.33 16.77 -38.38
N ASN A 481 3.55 15.74 -38.04
CA ASN A 481 3.54 14.42 -38.65
C ASN A 481 2.15 13.78 -38.43
N ASP A 482 1.93 12.60 -39.03
CA ASP A 482 0.66 11.88 -38.91
C ASP A 482 0.37 11.42 -37.47
N ASP A 483 1.41 11.15 -36.67
CA ASP A 483 1.29 10.73 -35.25
C ASP A 483 0.65 11.81 -34.35
N ASP A 484 0.73 13.07 -34.76
CA ASP A 484 0.17 14.23 -34.07
C ASP A 484 -1.33 14.45 -34.42
N PHE A 485 -1.93 13.55 -35.20
CA PHE A 485 -3.38 13.43 -35.42
C PHE A 485 -3.95 12.21 -34.67
N VAL A 486 -4.71 12.45 -33.60
CA VAL A 486 -5.22 11.38 -32.70
C VAL A 486 -6.70 11.18 -32.92
N PHE A 487 -7.08 9.98 -33.36
CA PHE A 487 -8.44 9.56 -33.68
C PHE A 487 -8.61 8.06 -33.40
N TYR A 488 -9.79 7.48 -33.59
CA TYR A 488 -10.08 6.11 -33.14
C TYR A 488 -9.11 5.02 -33.67
N ASN A 489 -8.59 5.14 -34.91
CA ASN A 489 -7.59 4.19 -35.45
C ASN A 489 -6.15 4.50 -35.02
N GLN A 490 -5.89 5.69 -34.49
CA GLN A 490 -4.61 6.10 -33.94
C GLN A 490 -4.85 6.77 -32.58
N PRO A 491 -5.13 5.97 -31.53
CA PRO A 491 -5.68 6.47 -30.28
C PRO A 491 -4.65 7.16 -29.39
N SER A 492 -3.41 7.38 -29.85
CA SER A 492 -2.38 8.05 -29.07
C SER A 492 -1.43 8.86 -29.95
N GLY A 493 -0.97 10.01 -29.45
CA GLY A 493 0.01 10.89 -30.10
C GLY A 493 0.98 11.51 -29.08
N ALA A 494 2.08 12.07 -29.60
CA ALA A 494 3.17 12.66 -28.81
C ALA A 494 3.66 11.76 -27.65
N ASP A 495 4.09 10.54 -27.97
CA ASP A 495 4.62 9.55 -27.01
C ASP A 495 3.67 9.23 -25.84
N GLY A 496 2.35 9.28 -26.09
CA GLY A 496 1.35 9.02 -25.06
C GLY A 496 1.02 10.22 -24.17
N ALA A 497 1.46 11.43 -24.53
CA ALA A 497 1.02 12.66 -23.88
C ALA A 497 -0.44 12.99 -24.22
N ALA A 498 -0.93 12.62 -25.40
CA ALA A 498 -2.36 12.68 -25.75
C ALA A 498 -2.88 11.28 -26.10
N ARG A 499 -4.02 10.87 -25.55
CA ARG A 499 -4.58 9.53 -25.76
C ARG A 499 -6.11 9.51 -25.70
N LEU A 500 -6.75 8.86 -26.67
CA LEU A 500 -8.17 8.50 -26.63
C LEU A 500 -8.36 7.23 -25.79
N LEU A 501 -9.38 7.24 -24.94
CA LEU A 501 -9.77 6.12 -24.07
C LEU A 501 -10.97 5.34 -24.64
N GLY A 502 -11.59 5.84 -25.71
CA GLY A 502 -12.71 5.22 -26.40
C GLY A 502 -14.09 5.67 -25.91
N LYS A 503 -15.13 5.14 -26.56
CA LYS A 503 -16.55 5.42 -26.31
C LYS A 503 -17.13 4.46 -25.28
N GLN A 504 -17.89 4.98 -24.32
CA GLN A 504 -18.62 4.20 -23.34
C GLN A 504 -20.08 4.66 -23.24
N PRO A 505 -21.05 3.74 -23.16
CA PRO A 505 -22.44 4.08 -22.90
C PRO A 505 -22.63 4.46 -21.41
N GLU A 506 -23.22 5.62 -21.15
CA GLU A 506 -23.58 6.10 -19.81
C GLU A 506 -25.09 6.45 -19.79
N GLY A 507 -25.91 5.47 -19.41
CA GLY A 507 -27.36 5.61 -19.41
C GLY A 507 -27.92 5.84 -20.83
N PRO A 508 -28.70 6.91 -21.08
CA PRO A 508 -29.21 7.25 -22.42
C PRO A 508 -28.20 8.01 -23.29
N HIS A 509 -26.98 8.26 -22.80
CA HIS A 509 -25.93 9.01 -23.48
C HIS A 509 -24.74 8.12 -23.81
N THR A 510 -23.94 8.54 -24.80
CA THR A 510 -22.61 8.00 -25.08
C THR A 510 -21.58 9.05 -24.68
N VAL A 511 -20.50 8.61 -24.04
CA VAL A 511 -19.39 9.48 -23.63
C VAL A 511 -18.10 8.95 -24.25
N GLU A 512 -17.40 9.80 -24.99
CA GLU A 512 -16.06 9.52 -25.50
C GLU A 512 -15.01 10.29 -24.73
N ARG A 513 -13.93 9.61 -24.33
CA ARG A 513 -12.94 10.17 -23.39
C ARG A 513 -11.54 10.24 -23.99
N ALA A 514 -10.77 11.23 -23.55
CA ALA A 514 -9.35 11.38 -23.85
C ALA A 514 -8.56 11.88 -22.62
N THR A 515 -7.26 11.60 -22.57
CA THR A 515 -6.31 12.17 -21.61
C THR A 515 -5.26 13.01 -22.31
N ILE A 516 -4.93 14.16 -21.73
CA ILE A 516 -3.90 15.08 -22.25
C ILE A 516 -2.97 15.50 -21.10
N ARG A 517 -1.68 15.21 -21.22
CA ARG A 517 -0.62 15.63 -20.29
C ARG A 517 0.16 16.78 -20.92
N LEU A 518 -0.28 18.01 -20.64
CA LEU A 518 0.29 19.23 -21.23
C LEU A 518 1.77 19.43 -20.88
N SER A 519 2.20 18.99 -19.70
CA SER A 519 3.60 19.02 -19.24
C SER A 519 4.51 18.06 -20.02
N ALA A 520 3.95 16.97 -20.55
CA ALA A 520 4.67 15.96 -21.31
C ALA A 520 4.65 16.22 -22.83
N LEU A 521 3.94 17.24 -23.31
CA LEU A 521 3.89 17.58 -24.72
C LEU A 521 5.26 18.10 -25.21
N PRO A 522 5.80 17.56 -26.31
CA PRO A 522 7.01 18.07 -26.93
C PRO A 522 6.93 19.57 -27.23
N ASP A 523 8.05 20.29 -27.16
CA ASP A 523 8.07 21.75 -27.35
C ASP A 523 7.57 22.23 -28.71
N ARG A 524 7.59 21.36 -29.72
CA ARG A 524 6.99 21.62 -31.05
C ARG A 524 5.47 21.79 -30.98
N VAL A 525 4.80 21.15 -30.01
CA VAL A 525 3.35 21.18 -29.86
C VAL A 525 2.98 22.44 -29.09
N ARG A 526 2.36 23.37 -29.80
CA ARG A 526 1.97 24.69 -29.31
C ARG A 526 0.49 24.76 -29.02
N ARG A 527 -0.30 23.89 -29.66
CA ARG A 527 -1.75 23.83 -29.51
C ARG A 527 -2.25 22.40 -29.61
N VAL A 528 -3.24 22.06 -28.79
CA VAL A 528 -4.04 20.83 -28.91
C VAL A 528 -5.48 21.24 -29.21
N THR A 529 -5.94 20.92 -30.40
CA THR A 529 -7.30 21.21 -30.86
C THR A 529 -8.18 19.99 -30.62
N ILE A 530 -9.27 20.18 -29.87
CA ILE A 530 -10.26 19.15 -29.53
C ILE A 530 -11.44 19.31 -30.46
N ALA A 531 -11.72 18.28 -31.25
CA ALA A 531 -12.74 18.29 -32.28
C ALA A 531 -13.65 17.07 -32.22
N ILE A 532 -14.83 17.20 -32.81
CA ILE A 532 -15.73 16.08 -33.09
C ILE A 532 -16.04 15.99 -34.57
N ASN A 533 -16.36 14.79 -35.05
CA ASN A 533 -16.87 14.56 -36.38
C ASN A 533 -18.06 13.61 -36.33
N MET A 534 -19.09 13.89 -37.13
CA MET A 534 -20.22 12.97 -37.30
C MET A 534 -19.79 11.72 -38.05
N ASP A 535 -20.42 10.59 -37.76
CA ASP A 535 -20.28 9.38 -38.58
C ASP A 535 -20.64 9.68 -40.06
N VAL A 536 -19.70 9.38 -40.94
CA VAL A 536 -19.79 9.64 -42.38
C VAL A 536 -20.88 8.77 -43.02
N GLU A 537 -21.07 7.54 -42.53
CA GLU A 537 -22.03 6.57 -43.07
C GLU A 537 -23.48 6.94 -42.74
N ALA A 538 -23.70 7.61 -41.61
CA ALA A 538 -25.03 8.03 -41.16
C ALA A 538 -25.62 9.20 -41.98
N GLY A 539 -24.78 9.99 -42.66
CA GLY A 539 -25.22 11.19 -43.40
C GLY A 539 -25.84 12.29 -42.52
N LEU A 540 -25.63 12.21 -41.20
CA LEU A 540 -26.18 13.13 -40.21
C LEU A 540 -25.26 14.35 -40.00
N THR A 541 -25.83 15.42 -39.45
CA THR A 541 -25.12 16.66 -39.10
C THR A 541 -25.09 16.84 -37.58
N CYS A 542 -24.28 17.78 -37.09
CA CYS A 542 -24.18 18.07 -35.66
C CYS A 542 -25.53 18.47 -35.02
N ALA A 543 -26.52 18.91 -35.81
CA ALA A 543 -27.88 19.13 -35.32
C ALA A 543 -28.62 17.86 -34.85
N ALA A 544 -28.17 16.67 -35.27
CA ALA A 544 -28.72 15.40 -34.80
C ALA A 544 -28.20 15.01 -33.40
N LEU A 545 -27.13 15.64 -32.94
CA LEU A 545 -26.61 15.42 -31.59
C LEU A 545 -27.49 16.13 -30.56
N THR A 546 -28.03 15.35 -29.64
CA THR A 546 -28.69 15.83 -28.42
C THR A 546 -27.74 15.66 -27.24
N HIS A 547 -27.87 16.48 -26.20
CA HIS A 547 -27.00 16.42 -25.02
C HIS A 547 -25.49 16.57 -25.32
N ALA A 548 -25.14 17.20 -26.45
CA ALA A 548 -23.74 17.48 -26.82
C ALA A 548 -23.09 18.40 -25.77
N ALA A 549 -22.11 17.90 -25.03
CA ALA A 549 -21.37 18.67 -24.05
C ALA A 549 -19.92 18.18 -23.95
N LEU A 550 -18.98 19.12 -23.97
CA LEU A 550 -17.58 18.88 -23.70
C LEU A 550 -17.28 19.17 -22.23
N HIS A 551 -16.67 18.22 -21.55
CA HIS A 551 -16.20 18.33 -20.18
C HIS A 551 -14.67 18.18 -20.15
N LEU A 552 -13.98 19.10 -19.48
CA LEU A 552 -12.55 18.99 -19.18
C LEU A 552 -12.37 19.00 -17.66
N ASN A 553 -11.72 17.99 -17.11
CA ASN A 553 -11.42 17.92 -15.68
C ASN A 553 -9.89 17.92 -15.48
N GLY A 554 -9.40 18.86 -14.66
CA GLY A 554 -8.01 18.91 -14.22
C GLY A 554 -7.73 17.97 -13.06
N SER A 555 -6.46 17.57 -12.91
CA SER A 555 -5.99 16.70 -11.83
C SER A 555 -6.17 17.29 -10.43
N THR A 556 -6.32 18.61 -10.31
CA THR A 556 -6.60 19.30 -9.03
C THR A 556 -8.08 19.43 -8.68
N GLY A 557 -8.97 18.86 -9.50
CA GLY A 557 -10.43 18.91 -9.29
C GLY A 557 -11.12 20.13 -9.92
N THR A 558 -10.38 20.96 -10.66
CA THR A 558 -10.96 21.97 -11.54
C THR A 558 -11.73 21.29 -12.68
N ALA A 559 -12.86 21.88 -13.06
CA ALA A 559 -13.66 21.35 -14.17
C ALA A 559 -14.17 22.49 -15.03
N TRP A 560 -14.25 22.25 -16.34
CA TRP A 560 -14.78 23.16 -17.34
C TRP A 560 -15.79 22.41 -18.19
N THR A 561 -16.86 23.10 -18.58
CA THR A 561 -17.86 22.53 -19.49
C THR A 561 -18.16 23.51 -20.61
N PHE A 562 -18.38 22.99 -21.81
CA PHE A 562 -18.80 23.78 -22.96
C PHE A 562 -19.83 23.02 -23.76
N GLN A 563 -20.97 23.68 -24.01
CA GLN A 563 -22.00 23.15 -24.90
C GLN A 563 -21.79 23.74 -26.30
N PRO A 564 -21.35 22.95 -27.28
CA PRO A 564 -21.21 23.44 -28.64
C PRO A 564 -22.57 23.85 -29.24
N PRO A 565 -22.61 24.85 -30.11
CA PRO A 565 -23.83 25.25 -30.80
C PRO A 565 -24.34 24.13 -31.72
N SER A 566 -25.66 23.96 -31.79
CA SER A 566 -26.29 23.04 -32.74
C SER A 566 -26.39 23.73 -34.10
N ASP A 567 -25.79 23.13 -35.14
CA ASP A 567 -25.86 23.64 -36.51
C ASP A 567 -26.20 22.52 -37.50
N ALA A 568 -27.24 22.74 -38.30
CA ALA A 568 -27.77 21.78 -39.26
C ALA A 568 -26.92 21.64 -40.53
N SER A 569 -25.93 22.51 -40.74
CA SER A 569 -25.05 22.53 -41.91
C SER A 569 -23.66 21.93 -41.66
N ILE A 570 -23.35 21.57 -40.40
CA ILE A 570 -22.01 21.20 -39.97
C ILE A 570 -21.90 19.69 -39.74
N ARG A 571 -20.82 19.08 -40.24
CA ARG A 571 -20.51 17.64 -40.08
C ARG A 571 -19.28 17.35 -39.23
N ALA A 572 -18.45 18.35 -38.95
CA ALA A 572 -17.36 18.27 -37.98
C ALA A 572 -17.18 19.62 -37.27
N MET A 573 -16.70 19.63 -36.04
CA MET A 573 -16.61 20.84 -35.23
C MET A 573 -15.38 20.84 -34.33
N VAL A 574 -14.66 21.97 -34.31
CA VAL A 574 -13.68 22.27 -33.27
C VAL A 574 -14.42 22.83 -32.07
N ILE A 575 -14.36 22.09 -30.96
CA ILE A 575 -15.09 22.43 -29.76
C ILE A 575 -14.25 23.34 -28.86
N ALA A 576 -12.99 22.98 -28.64
CA ALA A 576 -12.08 23.74 -27.78
C ALA A 576 -10.61 23.60 -28.20
N GLU A 577 -9.79 24.52 -27.75
CA GLU A 577 -8.34 24.52 -27.95
C GLU A 577 -7.60 24.76 -26.64
N LEU A 578 -6.55 23.96 -26.43
CA LEU A 578 -5.52 24.17 -25.41
C LEU A 578 -4.30 24.76 -26.12
N TYR A 579 -3.79 25.92 -25.71
CA TYR A 579 -2.63 26.54 -26.37
C TYR A 579 -1.64 27.16 -25.40
N ARG A 580 -0.35 27.11 -25.77
CA ARG A 580 0.72 27.77 -25.03
C ARG A 580 0.62 29.29 -25.24
N HIS A 581 0.81 30.03 -24.16
CA HIS A 581 0.83 31.49 -24.12
C HIS A 581 1.91 31.95 -23.14
N THR A 582 2.38 33.19 -23.26
CA THR A 582 3.31 33.78 -22.28
C THR A 582 2.58 34.81 -21.44
N THR A 583 2.53 34.60 -20.13
CA THR A 583 1.91 35.52 -19.17
C THR A 583 2.97 35.92 -18.15
N ASN A 584 3.23 37.22 -17.97
CA ASN A 584 4.26 37.72 -17.05
C ASN A 584 5.65 37.08 -17.26
N HIS A 585 6.06 36.88 -18.52
CA HIS A 585 7.31 36.21 -18.92
C HIS A 585 7.43 34.73 -18.54
N GLN A 586 6.35 34.08 -18.11
CA GLN A 586 6.30 32.64 -17.86
C GLN A 586 5.43 31.93 -18.92
N PRO A 587 5.83 30.72 -19.38
CA PRO A 587 4.98 29.91 -20.24
C PRO A 587 3.74 29.48 -19.45
N THR A 588 2.57 29.56 -20.07
CA THR A 588 1.28 29.23 -19.48
C THR A 588 0.41 28.53 -20.51
N TRP A 589 -0.42 27.57 -20.10
CA TRP A 589 -1.43 26.99 -20.97
C TRP A 589 -2.77 27.70 -20.79
N LYS A 590 -3.48 27.91 -21.90
CA LYS A 590 -4.81 28.52 -21.92
C LYS A 590 -5.80 27.58 -22.60
N LEU A 591 -6.99 27.48 -22.03
CA LEU A 591 -8.15 26.80 -22.61
C LEU A 591 -9.04 27.84 -23.27
N ARG A 592 -9.47 27.59 -24.52
CA ARG A 592 -10.43 28.41 -25.26
C ARG A 592 -11.56 27.56 -25.79
N ALA A 593 -12.80 27.94 -25.49
CA ALA A 593 -13.98 27.37 -26.14
C ALA A 593 -14.18 28.02 -27.52
N ILE A 594 -14.52 27.24 -28.55
CA ILE A 594 -14.64 27.71 -29.94
C ILE A 594 -16.04 27.43 -30.48
N GLY A 595 -16.37 26.16 -30.75
CA GLY A 595 -17.64 25.79 -31.39
C GLY A 595 -17.71 26.17 -32.88
N GLN A 596 -16.59 26.10 -33.61
CA GLN A 596 -16.53 26.38 -35.04
C GLN A 596 -16.74 25.09 -35.83
N GLY A 597 -17.56 25.11 -36.87
CA GLY A 597 -17.86 23.90 -37.65
C GLY A 597 -17.43 23.95 -39.11
N TRP A 598 -17.36 22.75 -39.69
CA TRP A 598 -16.99 22.44 -41.06
C TRP A 598 -18.12 21.65 -41.74
N ALA A 599 -18.61 22.17 -42.86
CA ALA A 599 -19.61 21.49 -43.69
C ALA A 599 -19.00 20.27 -44.42
N ASP A 600 -17.74 20.37 -44.80
CA ASP A 600 -16.96 19.33 -45.49
C ASP A 600 -16.57 18.14 -44.59
N GLY A 601 -17.02 18.12 -43.33
CA GLY A 601 -16.76 17.04 -42.38
C GLY A 601 -15.30 16.91 -41.95
N LEU A 602 -14.91 15.71 -41.52
CA LEU A 602 -13.57 15.43 -41.02
C LEU A 602 -12.48 15.74 -42.06
N ASP A 603 -12.74 15.44 -43.34
CA ASP A 603 -11.80 15.70 -44.43
C ASP A 603 -11.42 17.17 -44.58
N GLY A 604 -12.41 18.06 -44.47
CA GLY A 604 -12.19 19.51 -44.51
C GLY A 604 -11.43 20.01 -43.28
N LEU A 605 -11.73 19.43 -42.13
CA LEU A 605 -11.06 19.75 -40.87
C LEU A 605 -9.60 19.27 -40.85
N ALA A 606 -9.35 18.03 -41.29
CA ALA A 606 -8.03 17.43 -41.37
C ALA A 606 -7.12 18.21 -42.34
N ARG A 607 -7.63 18.59 -43.52
CA ARG A 607 -6.91 19.47 -44.47
C ARG A 607 -6.59 20.84 -43.87
N ALA A 608 -7.50 21.42 -43.08
CA ALA A 608 -7.27 22.70 -42.42
C ALA A 608 -6.12 22.62 -41.39
N HIS A 609 -5.87 21.45 -40.81
CA HIS A 609 -4.77 21.17 -39.88
C HIS A 609 -3.56 20.50 -40.53
N GLY A 610 -3.49 20.46 -41.87
CA GLY A 610 -2.31 19.99 -42.61
C GLY A 610 -2.13 18.47 -42.67
N VAL A 611 -3.17 17.69 -42.37
CA VAL A 611 -3.17 16.22 -42.54
C VAL A 611 -3.36 15.88 -44.03
N ASP A 612 -2.53 14.97 -44.55
CA ASP A 612 -2.67 14.44 -45.91
C ASP A 612 -3.71 13.32 -45.93
N ILE A 613 -4.90 13.63 -46.43
CA ILE A 613 -6.00 12.68 -46.61
C ILE A 613 -5.97 12.12 -48.04
N GLY A 614 -5.02 11.21 -48.27
CA GLY A 614 -4.77 10.60 -49.59
C GLY A 614 -5.97 9.90 -50.21
#